data_AF-A0A819JG11-F1
#
_entry.id   AF-A0A819JG11-F1
#
_cell.length_a   1.000
_cell.length_b   1.000
_cell.length_c   1.000
_cell.angle_alpha   90.00
_cell.angle_beta   90.00
_cell.angle_gamma   90.00
#
_symmetry.space_group_name_H-M   'P 1'
#
loop_
_entity.id
_entity.type
_entity.pdbx_description
1 polymer ?
#
loop_
_entity_poly.entity_id
_entity_poly.type
_entity_poly.pdbx_seq_one_letter_code
_entity_poly.pdbx_strand_id
1 'polypeptide(L)'
;YTIKKVSKIELNQLAISLNDIHFCYATLHKVSRSFSVVIEQLPECLKDSICIFYLVLRGLDSTEDDMTYPDEEKILLLRNFHKKILINN
;
A
#
# COMPACT_ATOMS: atom_id res chain seq x y z
N TYR A 1 -9.13 -18.91 3.33
CA TYR A 1 -8.30 -18.17 4.31
C TYR A 1 -9.10 -16.94 4.73
N THR A 2 -9.51 -16.79 5.99
CA THR A 2 -10.51 -15.77 6.40
C THR A 2 -9.84 -14.46 6.84
N ILE A 3 -10.48 -13.31 6.59
CA ILE A 3 -10.02 -11.93 6.94
C ILE A 3 -9.55 -11.82 8.40
N LYS A 4 -10.22 -12.50 9.34
CA LYS A 4 -9.83 -12.55 10.76
C LYS A 4 -8.42 -13.10 10.98
N LYS A 5 -7.94 -14.05 10.16
CA LYS A 5 -6.60 -14.66 10.28
C LYS A 5 -5.50 -13.73 9.77
N VAL A 6 -5.78 -12.94 8.73
CA VAL A 6 -4.85 -11.95 8.15
C VAL A 6 -4.56 -10.80 9.13
N SER A 7 -5.53 -10.43 9.97
CA SER A 7 -5.36 -9.35 10.96
C SER A 7 -4.20 -9.57 11.94
N LYS A 8 -3.92 -10.82 12.32
CA LYS A 8 -2.89 -11.19 13.32
C LYS A 8 -1.49 -11.40 12.76
N ILE A 9 -1.34 -11.54 11.44
CA ILE A 9 -0.04 -11.83 10.81
C ILE A 9 0.63 -10.49 10.45
N GLU A 10 1.93 -10.35 10.69
CA GLU A 10 2.68 -9.14 10.35
C GLU A 10 2.83 -8.96 8.82
N LEU A 11 2.93 -7.70 8.36
CA LEU A 11 3.03 -7.40 6.92
C LEU A 11 4.25 -8.04 6.26
N ASN A 12 5.39 -8.08 6.95
CA ASN A 12 6.60 -8.71 6.43
C ASN A 12 6.43 -10.22 6.17
N GLN A 13 5.66 -10.92 7.00
CA GLN A 13 5.36 -12.35 6.80
C GLN A 13 4.35 -12.55 5.66
N LEU A 14 3.39 -11.65 5.53
CA LEU A 14 2.43 -11.66 4.42
C LEU A 14 3.13 -11.41 3.07
N ALA A 15 4.12 -10.52 3.02
CA ALA A 15 4.89 -10.22 1.82
C ALA A 15 5.66 -11.45 1.27
N ILE A 16 6.06 -12.36 2.16
CA ILE A 16 6.77 -13.60 1.76
C ILE A 16 5.80 -14.71 1.36
N SER A 17 4.60 -14.72 1.95
CA SER A 17 3.66 -15.85 1.84
C SER A 17 2.56 -15.69 0.79
N LEU A 18 2.32 -14.46 0.32
CA LEU A 18 1.29 -14.14 -0.65
C LEU A 18 1.90 -13.69 -1.98
N ASN A 19 1.14 -13.83 -3.07
CA ASN A 19 1.49 -13.14 -4.31
C ASN A 19 1.16 -11.64 -4.20
N ASP A 20 1.68 -10.85 -5.14
CA ASP A 20 1.65 -9.39 -5.09
C ASP A 20 0.24 -8.82 -4.90
N ILE A 21 -0.75 -9.31 -5.66
CA ILE A 21 -2.11 -8.77 -5.58
C ILE A 21 -2.78 -9.12 -4.24
N HIS A 22 -2.61 -10.36 -3.75
CA HIS A 22 -3.15 -10.75 -2.46
C HIS A 22 -2.47 -10.01 -1.31
N PHE A 23 -1.16 -9.76 -1.43
CA PHE A 23 -0.43 -8.92 -0.49
C PHE A 23 -0.95 -7.48 -0.48
N CYS A 24 -1.27 -6.92 -1.65
CA CYS A 24 -1.86 -5.58 -1.75
C CYS A 24 -3.21 -5.50 -1.02
N TYR A 25 -4.13 -6.42 -1.27
CA TYR A 25 -5.42 -6.44 -0.55
C TYR A 25 -5.24 -6.68 0.95
N ALA A 26 -4.34 -7.57 1.36
CA ALA A 26 -4.04 -7.79 2.77
C ALA A 26 -3.47 -6.52 3.45
N THR A 27 -2.62 -5.79 2.73
CA THR A 27 -2.06 -4.51 3.17
C THR A 27 -3.16 -3.45 3.27
N LEU A 28 -4.02 -3.35 2.26
CA LEU A 28 -5.15 -2.42 2.23
C LEU A 28 -6.06 -2.57 3.47
N HIS A 29 -6.42 -3.80 3.83
CA HIS A 29 -7.22 -4.05 5.03
C HIS A 29 -6.52 -3.67 6.34
N LYS A 30 -5.18 -3.78 6.39
CA LYS A 30 -4.39 -3.43 7.57
C LYS A 30 -4.22 -1.93 7.72
N VAL A 31 -3.94 -1.21 6.63
CA VAL A 31 -3.69 0.24 6.67
C VAL A 31 -4.99 1.06 6.60
N SER A 32 -6.12 0.48 6.18
CA SER A 32 -7.41 1.18 6.17
C SER A 32 -8.64 0.28 6.15
N ARG A 33 -9.31 0.17 7.30
CA ARG A 33 -10.57 -0.57 7.45
C ARG A 33 -11.73 0.06 6.68
N SER A 34 -11.85 1.39 6.66
CA SER A 34 -12.97 2.05 5.99
C SER A 34 -12.83 2.03 4.47
N PHE A 35 -11.64 2.34 3.97
CA PHE A 35 -11.42 2.43 2.51
C PHE A 35 -11.36 1.06 1.85
N SER A 36 -10.87 0.02 2.55
CA SER A 36 -10.89 -1.35 2.03
C SER A 36 -12.29 -1.82 1.65
N VAL A 37 -13.30 -1.56 2.49
CA VAL A 37 -14.69 -1.93 2.21
C VAL A 37 -15.24 -1.21 0.96
N VAL A 38 -14.89 0.06 0.78
CA VAL A 38 -15.33 0.85 -0.39
C VAL A 38 -14.69 0.32 -1.68
N ILE A 39 -13.39 0.03 -1.65
CA ILE A 39 -12.66 -0.49 -2.81
C ILE A 39 -13.19 -1.89 -3.18
N GLU A 40 -13.50 -2.75 -2.21
CA GLU A 40 -14.08 -4.07 -2.46
C GLU A 40 -15.49 -4.04 -3.08
N GLN A 41 -16.19 -2.90 -3.04
CA GLN A 41 -17.51 -2.73 -3.65
C GLN A 41 -17.45 -2.20 -5.10
N LEU A 42 -16.27 -1.80 -5.59
CA LEU A 42 -16.13 -1.32 -6.98
C LEU A 42 -16.35 -2.45 -8.00
N PRO A 43 -16.55 -2.16 -9.29
CA PRO A 43 -16.50 -3.17 -10.34
C PRO A 43 -15.13 -3.86 -10.41
N GLU A 44 -15.09 -5.17 -10.70
CA GLU A 44 -13.85 -5.97 -10.77
C GLU A 44 -12.78 -5.34 -11.68
N CYS A 45 -13.17 -4.68 -12.77
CA CYS A 45 -12.24 -4.00 -13.67
C CYS A 45 -11.54 -2.77 -13.07
N LEU A 46 -12.00 -2.26 -11.91
CA LEU A 46 -11.46 -1.07 -11.25
C LEU A 46 -10.82 -1.35 -9.90
N LYS A 47 -11.24 -2.41 -9.18
CA LYS A 47 -10.80 -2.68 -7.81
C LYS A 47 -9.28 -2.72 -7.68
N ASP A 48 -8.62 -3.48 -8.55
CA ASP A 48 -7.17 -3.67 -8.49
C ASP A 48 -6.43 -2.34 -8.72
N SER A 49 -6.81 -1.60 -9.76
CA SER A 49 -6.18 -0.30 -10.07
C SER A 49 -6.34 0.70 -8.92
N ILE A 50 -7.52 0.76 -8.30
CA ILE A 50 -7.78 1.66 -7.18
C ILE A 50 -7.06 1.18 -5.90
N CYS A 51 -6.99 -0.13 -5.66
CA CYS A 51 -6.23 -0.72 -4.55
C CYS A 51 -4.76 -0.32 -4.63
N ILE A 52 -4.12 -0.52 -5.78
CA ILE A 52 -2.71 -0.16 -5.99
C ILE A 52 -2.51 1.36 -5.87
N PHE A 53 -3.36 2.16 -6.52
CA PHE A 53 -3.28 3.61 -6.45
C PHE A 53 -3.36 4.13 -5.01
N TYR A 54 -4.30 3.60 -4.22
CA TYR A 54 -4.43 3.94 -2.81
C TYR A 54 -3.18 3.59 -1.99
N LEU A 55 -2.61 2.40 -2.19
CA LEU A 55 -1.41 1.96 -1.45
C LEU A 55 -0.19 2.81 -1.79
N VAL A 56 -0.02 3.20 -3.05
CA VAL A 56 1.03 4.12 -3.50
C VAL A 56 0.92 5.45 -2.78
N LEU A 57 -0.27 6.05 -2.76
CA LEU A 57 -0.49 7.33 -2.08
C LEU A 57 -0.32 7.20 -0.56
N ARG A 58 -0.74 6.09 0.04
CA ARG A 58 -0.54 5.84 1.47
C ARG A 58 0.94 5.72 1.83
N GLY A 59 1.76 5.10 0.98
CA GLY A 59 3.20 5.06 1.16
C GLY A 59 3.85 6.44 1.04
N LEU A 60 3.37 7.27 0.12
CA LEU A 60 3.82 8.66 -0.02
C LEU A 60 3.48 9.49 1.22
N ASP A 61 2.22 9.43 1.68
CA ASP A 61 1.68 10.09 2.88
C ASP A 61 2.51 9.73 4.13
N SER A 62 2.82 8.45 4.33
CA SER A 62 3.67 8.00 5.44
C SER A 62 5.11 8.52 5.35
N THR A 63 5.62 8.73 4.14
CA THR A 63 6.97 9.30 3.93
C THR A 63 6.98 10.80 4.21
N GLU A 64 5.90 11.51 3.84
CA GLU A 64 5.74 12.94 4.09
C GLU A 64 5.59 13.25 5.59
N ASP A 65 4.77 12.45 6.28
CA ASP A 65 4.46 12.59 7.72
C ASP A 65 5.61 12.20 8.65
N ASP A 66 6.64 11.51 8.16
CA ASP A 66 7.81 11.16 8.96
C ASP A 66 8.66 12.41 9.25
N MET A 67 8.66 12.81 10.51
CA MET A 67 9.41 13.96 11.04
C MET A 67 10.83 13.59 11.51
N THR A 68 11.22 12.32 11.42
CA THR A 68 12.56 11.86 11.80
C THR A 68 13.59 12.05 10.67
N TYR A 69 13.13 12.23 9.43
CA TYR A 69 13.96 12.49 8.27
C TYR A 69 14.33 13.98 8.12
N PRO A 70 15.57 14.31 7.72
CA PRO A 70 15.93 15.66 7.33
C PRO A 70 15.10 16.16 6.13
N ASP A 71 14.67 17.42 6.17
CA ASP A 71 13.79 18.00 5.15
C ASP A 71 14.38 17.92 3.73
N GLU A 72 15.68 18.15 3.56
CA GLU A 72 16.34 18.08 2.25
C GLU A 72 16.26 16.68 1.63
N GLU A 73 16.48 15.63 2.43
CA GLU A 73 16.38 14.24 2.01
C GLU A 73 14.93 13.86 1.71
N LYS A 74 13.99 14.28 2.57
CA LYS A 74 12.56 14.03 2.40
C LYS A 74 12.03 14.67 1.11
N ILE A 75 12.36 15.93 0.84
CA ILE A 75 11.95 16.62 -0.39
C ILE A 75 12.48 15.88 -1.63
N LEU A 76 13.73 15.43 -1.59
CA LEU A 76 14.31 14.65 -2.69
C LEU A 76 13.59 13.32 -2.88
N LEU A 77 13.29 12.61 -1.79
CA LEU A 77 12.57 11.34 -1.81
C LEU A 77 11.16 11.51 -2.37
N LEU A 78 10.39 12.49 -1.90
CA LEU A 78 9.03 12.78 -2.36
C LEU A 78 9.00 13.12 -3.86
N ARG A 79 9.92 13.97 -4.35
CA ARG A 79 10.03 14.31 -5.77
C ARG A 79 10.35 13.10 -6.66
N ASN A 80 11.10 12.13 -6.13
CA ASN A 80 11.50 10.94 -6.87
C ASN A 80 10.65 9.70 -6.54
N PHE A 81 9.62 9.82 -5.71
CA PHE A 81 8.81 8.68 -5.25
C PHE A 81 8.20 7.92 -6.43
N HIS A 82 7.65 8.63 -7.42
CA HIS A 82 7.09 8.03 -8.64
C HIS A 82 8.08 7.16 -9.41
N LYS A 83 9.39 7.47 -9.37
CA LYS A 83 10.43 6.68 -10.06
C LYS A 83 10.65 5.31 -9.40
N LYS A 84 10.25 5.13 -8.14
CA LYS A 84 10.32 3.84 -7.43
C LYS A 84 9.19 2.88 -7.85
N ILE A 85 8.14 3.41 -8.47
CA ILE A 85 6.97 2.66 -8.94
C ILE A 85 7.21 2.12 -10.35
N LEU A 86 8.02 2.84 -11.14
CA LEU A 86 8.37 2.42 -12.49
C LEU A 86 9.32 1.22 -12.43
N ILE A 87 8.92 0.12 -13.06
CA ILE A 87 9.80 -1.02 -13.30
C ILE A 87 10.87 -0.55 -14.28
N ASN A 88 12.13 -0.49 -13.84
CA ASN A 88 13.25 -0.44 -14.78
C ASN A 88 13.30 -1.81 -15.46
N ASN A 89 12.84 -1.87 -16.71
CA ASN A 89 13.09 -3.01 -17.60
C ASN A 89 14.57 -3.07 -17.97
#